data_AF-A0A0Q4XJK7-F1
#
_entry.id   AF-A0A0Q4XJK7-F1
#
_cell.length_a   1.000
_cell.length_b   1.000
_cell.length_c   1.000
_cell.angle_alpha   90.00
_cell.angle_beta   90.00
_cell.angle_gamma   90.00
#
_symmetry.space_group_name_H-M   'P 1'
#
loop_
_entity.id
_entity.type
_entity.pdbx_description
1 polymer ?
#
loop_
_entity_poly.entity_id
_entity_poly.type
_entity_poly.pdbx_seq_one_letter_code
_entity_poly.pdbx_strand_id
1 'polypeptide(L)'
;MTDGNGGTKAAQLVITVTGVNDAPVAVNDTSTVTQRLSVSENVLSNDTDADIGDTRTVSTIALAGGGLVALVNGTASIAGAYGSLTINADGSYTYAADSEGLLKVGETRNETFSYTMRDGAGLTSSAELKVAVTGSSLGTEGANIFLLTGSGTSASGLGGSDTYVVDDASDRVIEAKDGDGIDVVQSSASYSLGGTYVEELTLTGSANLDGTGNSLNNIIRGNGGDNILDGGRGADTMIGGVGSDTFIVDNAGDRLVELKGDAGTDVAQASVSYSLAGLYVENLTLTGTGNINGIGNSLANVITGNDGANILNGGTGADRLIGGVGSDTYVIDNAGDRVIELKDDAGIDLVQSTVSFSLGGTYAENLTLTGSSAINALGNSLDNALIGNAANNRIDGLAGQDILTGGAGRDTFVFSTALRASNVDHITDFIALSPTTSATHDTIALSQAVFAALTAGTLADAAFKDISATSGGIVDRTDRILYDRDSGALFYDADGSGKTKAVQFATVDNKIVLTHDDFSIIG
;
A
#
# COMPACT_ATOMS: atom_id res chain seq x y z
N MET A 1 -96.25 56.12 -13.76
CA MET A 1 -97.21 56.83 -12.90
C MET A 1 -98.58 56.74 -13.56
N THR A 2 -99.64 56.54 -12.77
CA THR A 2 -101.02 56.38 -13.26
C THR A 2 -101.85 57.52 -12.70
N ASP A 3 -102.56 58.27 -13.53
CA ASP A 3 -103.61 59.14 -13.03
C ASP A 3 -104.81 58.26 -12.64
N GLY A 4 -105.58 58.65 -11.61
CA GLY A 4 -106.67 57.82 -11.07
C GLY A 4 -107.79 57.48 -12.06
N ASN A 5 -107.68 57.85 -13.34
CA ASN A 5 -108.64 57.59 -14.42
C ASN A 5 -108.09 56.63 -15.50
N GLY A 6 -106.93 55.99 -15.28
CA GLY A 6 -106.42 54.92 -16.13
C GLY A 6 -105.39 55.34 -17.19
N GLY A 7 -104.96 56.60 -17.22
CA GLY A 7 -103.84 57.05 -18.05
C GLY A 7 -102.49 56.70 -17.43
N THR A 8 -101.63 55.95 -18.11
CA THR A 8 -100.27 55.64 -17.63
C THR A 8 -99.20 56.34 -18.46
N LYS A 9 -98.24 56.99 -17.78
CA LYS A 9 -96.98 57.45 -18.38
C LYS A 9 -95.80 56.75 -17.69
N ALA A 10 -94.92 56.13 -18.47
CA ALA A 10 -93.69 55.56 -17.95
C ALA A 10 -92.67 56.68 -17.69
N ALA A 11 -92.01 56.63 -16.54
CA ALA A 11 -90.81 57.40 -16.24
C ALA A 11 -89.65 56.41 -16.15
N GLN A 12 -88.55 56.67 -16.82
CA GLN A 12 -87.32 55.89 -16.67
C GLN A 12 -86.49 56.48 -15.53
N LEU A 13 -86.15 55.63 -14.56
CA LEU A 13 -85.05 55.89 -13.65
C LEU A 13 -83.78 55.34 -14.30
N VAL A 14 -82.85 56.23 -14.66
CA VAL A 14 -81.52 55.84 -15.08
C VAL A 14 -80.65 55.82 -13.83
N ILE A 15 -80.24 54.62 -13.39
CA ILE A 15 -79.18 54.45 -12.38
C ILE A 15 -77.89 54.24 -13.15
N THR A 16 -76.97 55.19 -13.05
CA THR A 16 -75.60 55.02 -13.54
C THR A 16 -74.81 54.33 -12.44
N VAL A 17 -74.42 53.08 -12.65
CA VAL A 17 -73.44 52.38 -11.82
C VAL A 17 -72.10 52.54 -12.53
N THR A 18 -71.12 53.14 -11.85
CA THR A 18 -69.73 53.19 -12.33
C THR A 18 -69.01 52.03 -11.67
N GLY A 19 -68.51 51.08 -12.45
CA GLY A 19 -67.58 50.08 -11.94
C GLY A 19 -66.31 50.78 -11.44
N VAL A 20 -65.76 50.30 -10.33
CA VAL A 20 -64.44 50.69 -9.83
C VAL A 20 -63.54 49.49 -10.07
N ASN A 21 -62.35 49.73 -10.62
CA ASN A 21 -61.37 48.66 -10.78
C ASN A 21 -60.84 48.24 -9.42
N ASP A 22 -61.03 46.98 -9.06
CA ASP A 22 -60.56 46.36 -7.83
C ASP A 22 -59.19 45.72 -8.06
N ALA A 23 -58.35 45.67 -7.02
CA ALA A 23 -57.07 44.99 -7.15
C ALA A 23 -57.28 43.47 -7.20
N PRO A 24 -56.43 42.73 -7.92
CA PRO A 24 -56.55 41.29 -7.96
C PRO A 24 -56.18 40.71 -6.57
N VAL A 25 -56.65 39.50 -6.26
CA VAL A 25 -56.35 38.80 -5.00
C VAL A 25 -55.44 37.63 -5.30
N ALA A 26 -54.15 37.81 -4.94
CA ALA A 26 -53.14 36.77 -5.06
C ALA A 26 -53.15 35.83 -3.83
N VAL A 27 -52.99 34.53 -4.03
CA VAL A 27 -53.03 33.47 -3.01
C VAL A 27 -51.74 32.67 -3.08
N ASN A 28 -51.19 32.31 -1.91
CA ASN A 28 -49.93 31.55 -1.87
C ASN A 28 -50.07 30.16 -2.51
N ASP A 29 -49.00 29.74 -3.19
CA ASP A 29 -48.86 28.46 -3.86
C ASP A 29 -47.81 27.57 -3.20
N THR A 30 -47.98 26.27 -3.40
CA THR A 30 -47.00 25.27 -2.96
C THR A 30 -46.78 24.25 -4.06
N SER A 31 -45.53 23.87 -4.28
CA SER A 31 -45.16 22.80 -5.20
C SER A 31 -44.07 21.93 -4.58
N THR A 32 -43.89 20.73 -5.10
CA THR A 32 -42.89 19.77 -4.62
C THR A 32 -42.13 19.19 -5.79
N VAL A 33 -40.82 19.04 -5.66
CA VAL A 33 -39.97 18.48 -6.70
C VAL A 33 -38.82 17.70 -6.07
N THR A 34 -38.33 16.67 -6.76
CA THR A 34 -37.10 15.98 -6.39
C THR A 34 -35.94 16.61 -7.14
N GLN A 35 -34.78 16.69 -6.52
CA GLN A 35 -33.52 17.12 -7.15
C GLN A 35 -33.32 16.40 -8.50
N ARG A 36 -32.76 17.11 -9.49
CA ARG A 36 -32.56 16.69 -10.89
C ARG A 36 -33.84 16.60 -11.73
N LEU A 37 -35.00 16.93 -11.16
CA LEU A 37 -36.26 17.04 -11.90
C LEU A 37 -36.73 18.50 -11.99
N SER A 38 -37.76 18.71 -12.81
CA SER A 38 -38.47 19.98 -12.90
C SER A 38 -39.95 19.78 -12.62
N VAL A 39 -40.58 20.82 -12.06
CA VAL A 39 -42.03 20.89 -11.89
C VAL A 39 -42.57 22.10 -12.64
N SER A 40 -43.68 21.93 -13.37
CA SER A 40 -44.32 23.00 -14.14
C SER A 40 -45.79 23.11 -13.76
N GLU A 41 -46.19 24.28 -13.27
CA GLU A 41 -47.56 24.57 -12.83
C GLU A 41 -47.93 26.03 -13.17
N ASN A 42 -48.97 26.60 -12.55
CA ASN A 42 -49.39 27.98 -12.76
C ASN A 42 -49.87 28.64 -11.46
N VAL A 43 -49.19 29.71 -11.03
CA VAL A 43 -49.49 30.46 -9.79
C VAL A 43 -50.83 31.22 -9.83
N LEU A 44 -51.38 31.51 -11.02
CA LEU A 44 -52.64 32.24 -11.15
C LEU A 44 -53.88 31.33 -11.08
N SER A 45 -53.69 30.02 -10.83
CA SER A 45 -54.78 29.02 -10.87
C SER A 45 -55.80 29.18 -9.75
N ASN A 46 -55.35 29.62 -8.57
CA ASN A 46 -56.15 29.86 -7.37
C ASN A 46 -56.41 31.36 -7.11
N ASP A 47 -55.76 32.24 -7.86
CA ASP A 47 -55.92 33.69 -7.80
C ASP A 47 -57.28 34.13 -8.33
N THR A 48 -57.74 35.32 -7.95
CA THR A 48 -59.05 35.85 -8.38
C THR A 48 -59.00 37.35 -8.64
N ASP A 49 -59.94 37.83 -9.46
CA ASP A 49 -60.19 39.25 -9.67
C ASP A 49 -61.71 39.49 -9.64
N ALA A 50 -62.16 40.57 -9.01
CA ALA A 50 -63.58 40.89 -8.88
C ALA A 50 -64.17 41.44 -10.19
N ASP A 51 -63.34 42.00 -11.06
CA ASP A 51 -63.73 42.60 -12.33
C ASP A 51 -63.88 41.53 -13.43
N ILE A 52 -65.14 41.23 -13.78
CA ILE A 52 -65.46 40.19 -14.76
C ILE A 52 -64.84 40.53 -16.13
N GLY A 53 -63.96 39.65 -16.59
CA GLY A 53 -63.30 39.75 -17.90
C GLY A 53 -61.95 40.45 -17.86
N ASP A 54 -61.45 40.84 -16.69
CA ASP A 54 -60.13 41.44 -16.59
C ASP A 54 -58.99 40.41 -16.68
N THR A 55 -57.81 40.87 -17.11
CA THR A 55 -56.64 39.99 -17.30
C THR A 55 -55.78 39.94 -16.05
N ARG A 56 -55.38 38.74 -15.63
CA ARG A 56 -54.41 38.53 -14.54
C ARG A 56 -53.06 38.17 -15.15
N THR A 57 -52.04 38.96 -14.84
CA THR A 57 -50.68 38.71 -15.35
C THR A 57 -49.63 38.84 -14.25
N VAL A 58 -48.61 38.00 -14.26
CA VAL A 58 -47.43 38.16 -13.40
C VAL A 58 -46.58 39.31 -13.94
N SER A 59 -46.15 40.22 -13.07
CA SER A 59 -45.40 41.43 -13.42
C SER A 59 -43.97 41.47 -12.85
N THR A 60 -43.74 40.88 -11.68
CA THR A 60 -42.42 40.73 -11.07
C THR A 60 -42.32 39.44 -10.24
N ILE A 61 -41.10 38.97 -10.03
CA ILE A 61 -40.75 37.91 -9.08
C ILE A 61 -39.60 38.34 -8.16
N ALA A 62 -39.45 37.71 -7.01
CA ALA A 62 -38.25 37.81 -6.18
C ALA A 62 -38.03 36.52 -5.39
N LEU A 63 -36.78 36.18 -5.12
CA LEU A 63 -36.42 35.18 -4.13
C LEU A 63 -36.63 35.81 -2.74
N ALA A 64 -37.05 35.02 -1.75
CA ALA A 64 -37.24 35.52 -0.39
C ALA A 64 -35.98 36.25 0.13
N GLY A 65 -36.14 37.52 0.52
CA GLY A 65 -35.03 38.39 0.95
C GLY A 65 -34.21 39.04 -0.18
N GLY A 66 -34.55 38.77 -1.44
CA GLY A 66 -33.94 39.34 -2.64
C GLY A 66 -34.66 40.57 -3.21
N GLY A 67 -34.11 41.11 -4.30
CA GLY A 67 -34.72 42.21 -5.05
C GLY A 67 -35.75 41.73 -6.08
N LEU A 68 -36.67 42.62 -6.46
CA LEU A 68 -37.65 42.35 -7.52
C LEU A 68 -36.97 42.24 -8.90
N VAL A 69 -37.38 41.24 -9.66
CA VAL A 69 -37.01 40.97 -11.05
C VAL A 69 -38.26 41.16 -11.91
N ALA A 70 -38.22 42.11 -12.84
CA ALA A 70 -39.32 42.34 -13.78
C ALA A 70 -39.31 41.31 -14.91
N LEU A 71 -40.50 40.98 -15.43
CA LEU A 71 -40.61 40.15 -16.63
C LEU A 71 -40.18 40.94 -17.86
N VAL A 72 -39.25 40.39 -18.64
CA VAL A 72 -38.77 40.96 -19.90
C VAL A 72 -39.32 40.11 -21.03
N ASN A 73 -40.04 40.74 -21.96
CA ASN A 73 -40.76 40.04 -23.04
C ASN A 73 -41.71 38.93 -22.54
N GLY A 74 -42.29 39.11 -21.35
CA GLY A 74 -43.28 38.19 -20.80
C GLY A 74 -42.72 37.01 -20.02
N THR A 75 -41.41 36.96 -19.73
CA THR A 75 -40.78 35.90 -18.92
C THR A 75 -39.76 36.49 -17.95
N ALA A 76 -39.59 35.86 -16.79
CA ALA A 76 -38.50 36.13 -15.84
C ALA A 76 -37.90 34.82 -15.34
N SER A 77 -36.61 34.85 -15.01
CA SER A 77 -35.91 33.71 -14.39
C SER A 77 -35.11 34.20 -13.19
N ILE A 78 -35.09 33.40 -12.12
CA ILE A 78 -34.36 33.67 -10.89
C ILE A 78 -33.75 32.37 -10.36
N ALA A 79 -32.46 32.42 -10.02
CA ALA A 79 -31.78 31.32 -9.34
C ALA A 79 -32.03 31.40 -7.83
N GLY A 80 -32.39 30.27 -7.24
CA GLY A 80 -32.43 30.03 -5.81
C GLY A 80 -31.20 29.25 -5.32
N ALA A 81 -31.26 28.81 -4.07
CA ALA A 81 -30.27 27.94 -3.45
C ALA A 81 -30.40 26.47 -3.87
N TYR A 82 -31.60 26.01 -4.24
CA TYR A 82 -31.86 24.61 -4.57
C TYR A 82 -32.27 24.38 -6.03
N GLY A 83 -32.37 25.44 -6.83
CA GLY A 83 -32.88 25.36 -8.19
C GLY A 83 -33.06 26.71 -8.86
N SER A 84 -33.66 26.70 -10.05
CA SER A 84 -33.99 27.89 -10.82
C SER A 84 -35.48 27.95 -11.15
N LEU A 85 -36.11 29.09 -10.87
CA LEU A 85 -37.51 29.38 -11.23
C LEU A 85 -37.55 30.19 -12.52
N THR A 86 -38.31 29.73 -13.52
CA THR A 86 -38.68 30.50 -14.71
C THR A 86 -40.19 30.65 -14.76
N ILE A 87 -40.70 31.88 -14.84
CA ILE A 87 -42.14 32.18 -14.86
C ILE A 87 -42.50 33.10 -16.03
N ASN A 88 -43.70 32.90 -16.57
CA ASN A 88 -44.27 33.70 -17.64
C ASN A 88 -45.36 34.64 -17.12
N ALA A 89 -45.70 35.64 -17.93
CA ALA A 89 -46.72 36.63 -17.60
C ALA A 89 -48.12 36.00 -17.42
N ASP A 90 -48.40 34.85 -18.02
CA ASP A 90 -49.65 34.11 -17.83
C ASP A 90 -49.68 33.25 -16.54
N GLY A 91 -48.65 33.37 -15.70
CA GLY A 91 -48.52 32.63 -14.44
C GLY A 91 -47.92 31.24 -14.58
N SER A 92 -47.78 30.70 -15.79
CA SER A 92 -47.13 29.43 -15.99
C SER A 92 -45.66 29.52 -15.57
N TYR A 93 -45.20 28.54 -14.81
CA TYR A 93 -43.82 28.48 -14.35
C TYR A 93 -43.23 27.08 -14.51
N THR A 94 -41.91 27.04 -14.56
CA THR A 94 -41.11 25.82 -14.37
C THR A 94 -40.08 26.11 -13.30
N TYR A 95 -40.03 25.26 -12.29
CA TYR A 95 -38.93 25.23 -11.32
C TYR A 95 -38.07 24.00 -11.59
N ALA A 96 -36.79 24.20 -11.88
CA ALA A 96 -35.80 23.13 -12.08
C ALA A 96 -34.94 22.98 -10.83
N ALA A 97 -34.95 21.81 -10.19
CA ALA A 97 -34.16 21.52 -8.99
C ALA A 97 -32.74 21.05 -9.37
N ASP A 98 -31.93 21.96 -9.88
CA ASP A 98 -30.66 21.71 -10.58
C ASP A 98 -29.39 21.91 -9.73
N SER A 99 -29.52 22.04 -8.40
CA SER A 99 -28.39 22.20 -7.48
C SER A 99 -27.96 20.86 -6.87
N GLU A 100 -26.67 20.53 -6.96
CA GLU A 100 -26.07 19.29 -6.46
C GLU A 100 -25.41 19.48 -5.09
N GLY A 101 -25.27 18.40 -4.31
CA GLY A 101 -24.42 18.41 -3.11
C GLY A 101 -24.95 19.19 -1.88
N LEU A 102 -26.19 19.72 -1.93
CA LEU A 102 -26.75 20.56 -0.87
C LEU A 102 -27.81 19.88 0.00
N LEU A 103 -28.38 18.79 -0.47
CA LEU A 103 -29.42 18.03 0.23
C LEU A 103 -28.96 16.59 0.42
N LYS A 104 -29.20 16.07 1.62
CA LYS A 104 -29.05 14.64 1.89
C LYS A 104 -30.11 13.86 1.11
N VAL A 105 -29.82 12.60 0.79
CA VAL A 105 -30.82 11.72 0.16
C VAL A 105 -32.08 11.67 1.03
N GLY A 106 -33.23 12.04 0.45
CA GLY A 106 -34.52 12.09 1.14
C GLY A 106 -34.76 13.31 2.04
N GLU A 107 -33.79 14.22 2.21
CA GLU A 107 -34.01 15.48 2.93
C GLU A 107 -34.85 16.44 2.08
N THR A 108 -35.90 17.02 2.68
CA THR A 108 -36.72 18.04 2.03
C THR A 108 -36.46 19.43 2.62
N ARG A 109 -36.20 20.42 1.77
CA ARG A 109 -36.08 21.83 2.13
C ARG A 109 -37.02 22.69 1.30
N ASN A 110 -37.51 23.78 1.90
CA ASN A 110 -38.38 24.73 1.21
C ASN A 110 -37.55 25.89 0.65
N GLU A 111 -37.85 26.26 -0.59
CA GLU A 111 -37.47 27.52 -1.19
C GLU A 111 -38.71 28.38 -1.40
N THR A 112 -38.59 29.70 -1.28
CA THR A 112 -39.74 30.60 -1.36
C THR A 112 -39.44 31.77 -2.28
N PHE A 113 -40.33 31.98 -3.24
CA PHE A 113 -40.33 33.10 -4.17
C PHE A 113 -41.60 33.91 -3.95
N SER A 114 -41.53 35.24 -4.04
CA SER A 114 -42.72 36.08 -4.14
C SER A 114 -42.97 36.43 -5.61
N TYR A 115 -44.23 36.46 -6.03
CA TYR A 115 -44.65 37.00 -7.33
C TYR A 115 -45.65 38.14 -7.14
N THR A 116 -45.70 39.06 -8.10
CA THR A 116 -46.68 40.15 -8.12
C THR A 116 -47.58 40.02 -9.34
N MET A 117 -48.85 39.70 -9.10
CA MET A 117 -49.92 39.73 -10.09
C MET A 117 -50.38 41.17 -10.34
N ARG A 118 -50.77 41.46 -11.57
CA ARG A 118 -51.28 42.73 -12.07
C ARG A 118 -52.55 42.49 -12.89
N ASP A 119 -53.57 43.32 -12.66
CA ASP A 119 -54.82 43.35 -13.43
C ASP A 119 -54.67 44.15 -14.76
N GLY A 120 -55.74 44.26 -15.56
CA GLY A 120 -55.69 45.00 -16.83
C GLY A 120 -55.59 46.52 -16.68
N ALA A 121 -55.98 47.07 -15.51
CA ALA A 121 -55.86 48.49 -15.20
C ALA A 121 -54.55 48.88 -14.48
N GLY A 122 -53.76 47.90 -14.08
CA GLY A 122 -52.45 48.05 -13.46
C GLY A 122 -52.40 47.99 -11.93
N LEU A 123 -53.49 47.67 -11.22
CA LEU A 123 -53.41 47.38 -9.78
C LEU A 123 -52.75 46.02 -9.57
N THR A 124 -52.16 45.81 -8.40
CA THR A 124 -51.31 44.66 -8.13
C THR A 124 -51.59 44.02 -6.77
N SER A 125 -51.37 42.71 -6.69
CA SER A 125 -51.29 41.94 -5.44
C SER A 125 -50.13 40.96 -5.51
N SER A 126 -49.53 40.65 -4.37
CA SER A 126 -48.41 39.72 -4.28
C SER A 126 -48.76 38.50 -3.44
N ALA A 127 -48.16 37.36 -3.79
CA ALA A 127 -48.24 36.12 -3.05
C ALA A 127 -46.91 35.35 -3.15
N GLU A 128 -46.80 34.25 -2.41
CA GLU A 128 -45.61 33.41 -2.36
C GLU A 128 -45.82 32.08 -3.09
N LEU A 129 -44.85 31.68 -3.90
CA LEU A 129 -44.66 30.31 -4.36
C LEU A 129 -43.61 29.63 -3.48
N LYS A 130 -44.01 28.61 -2.73
CA LYS A 130 -43.11 27.77 -1.93
C LYS A 130 -42.86 26.43 -2.61
N VAL A 131 -41.61 26.16 -2.97
CA VAL A 131 -41.22 24.89 -3.58
C VAL A 131 -40.47 24.04 -2.56
N ALA A 132 -40.99 22.86 -2.26
CA ALA A 132 -40.32 21.87 -1.42
C ALA A 132 -39.44 20.95 -2.29
N VAL A 133 -38.12 21.04 -2.14
CA VAL A 133 -37.13 20.27 -2.89
C VAL A 133 -36.63 19.11 -2.05
N THR A 134 -36.69 17.89 -2.58
CA THR A 134 -36.20 16.67 -1.90
C THR A 134 -34.93 16.14 -2.55
N GLY A 135 -33.90 15.80 -1.77
CA GLY A 135 -32.65 15.22 -2.26
C GLY A 135 -32.86 13.85 -2.91
N SER A 136 -32.26 13.63 -4.08
CA SER A 136 -32.50 12.43 -4.90
C SER A 136 -31.54 11.28 -4.54
N SER A 137 -32.05 10.05 -4.54
CA SER A 137 -31.23 8.83 -4.55
C SER A 137 -30.89 8.32 -5.95
N LEU A 138 -31.40 8.98 -7.00
CA LEU A 138 -31.23 8.58 -8.40
C LEU A 138 -30.54 9.70 -9.17
N GLY A 139 -29.50 9.30 -9.91
CA GLY A 139 -28.70 10.16 -10.75
C GLY A 139 -29.28 10.38 -12.15
N THR A 140 -28.46 10.98 -13.00
CA THR A 140 -28.68 11.26 -14.41
C THR A 140 -27.47 10.75 -15.21
N GLU A 141 -27.41 10.95 -16.53
CA GLU A 141 -26.25 10.53 -17.34
C GLU A 141 -24.99 11.40 -17.16
N GLY A 142 -25.03 12.40 -16.28
CA GLY A 142 -23.90 13.30 -16.05
C GLY A 142 -23.51 13.33 -14.57
N ALA A 143 -22.38 13.96 -14.26
CA ALA A 143 -21.82 14.00 -12.91
C ALA A 143 -22.84 14.45 -11.84
N ASN A 144 -22.95 13.65 -10.79
CA ASN A 144 -23.87 13.84 -9.68
C ASN A 144 -23.13 13.80 -8.34
N ILE A 145 -23.71 14.46 -7.33
CA ILE A 145 -23.21 14.38 -5.95
C ILE A 145 -24.33 13.89 -5.05
N PHE A 146 -24.07 12.79 -4.34
CA PHE A 146 -24.99 12.20 -3.37
C PHE A 146 -24.45 12.33 -1.95
N LEU A 147 -25.29 12.80 -1.03
CA LEU A 147 -25.00 12.86 0.41
C LEU A 147 -25.78 11.75 1.11
N LEU A 148 -25.12 10.63 1.33
CA LEU A 148 -25.63 9.46 2.03
C LEU A 148 -25.32 9.67 3.51
N THR A 149 -26.35 10.02 4.29
CA THR A 149 -26.17 10.26 5.73
C THR A 149 -27.17 9.46 6.55
N GLY A 150 -26.68 8.86 7.63
CA GLY A 150 -27.43 7.94 8.46
C GLY A 150 -27.33 6.50 7.93
N SER A 151 -27.59 5.53 8.80
CA SER A 151 -27.35 4.12 8.50
C SER A 151 -28.17 3.60 7.32
N GLY A 152 -27.50 2.99 6.35
CA GLY A 152 -28.11 2.14 5.32
C GLY A 152 -28.81 2.92 4.22
N THR A 153 -28.40 4.17 3.98
CA THR A 153 -28.88 4.94 2.83
C THR A 153 -28.33 4.39 1.52
N SER A 154 -28.96 4.72 0.40
CA SER A 154 -28.55 4.19 -0.89
C SER A 154 -28.74 5.21 -2.00
N ALA A 155 -27.83 5.18 -2.98
CA ALA A 155 -27.91 6.01 -4.17
C ALA A 155 -27.42 5.25 -5.41
N SER A 156 -27.90 5.67 -6.58
CA SER A 156 -27.47 5.16 -7.88
C SER A 156 -27.22 6.31 -8.84
N GLY A 157 -26.02 6.39 -9.39
CA GLY A 157 -25.50 7.49 -10.19
C GLY A 157 -25.86 7.40 -11.67
N LEU A 158 -25.94 6.17 -12.18
CA LEU A 158 -26.21 5.82 -13.58
C LEU A 158 -24.97 5.94 -14.45
N GLY A 159 -24.63 7.12 -14.94
CA GLY A 159 -23.45 7.34 -15.77
C GLY A 159 -22.96 8.76 -15.62
N GLY A 160 -21.76 9.04 -16.08
CA GLY A 160 -21.02 10.24 -15.69
C GLY A 160 -20.05 9.92 -14.56
N SER A 161 -19.36 10.95 -14.07
CA SER A 161 -18.42 10.82 -12.94
C SER A 161 -19.11 11.29 -11.67
N ASP A 162 -19.51 10.34 -10.84
CA ASP A 162 -20.35 10.59 -9.68
C ASP A 162 -19.55 10.60 -8.38
N THR A 163 -20.01 11.38 -7.41
CA THR A 163 -19.43 11.45 -6.07
C THR A 163 -20.44 11.04 -5.01
N TYR A 164 -20.07 10.04 -4.22
CA TYR A 164 -20.83 9.49 -3.12
C TYR A 164 -20.18 9.86 -1.80
N VAL A 165 -20.81 10.74 -1.01
CA VAL A 165 -20.35 11.08 0.34
C VAL A 165 -21.08 10.17 1.32
N VAL A 166 -20.35 9.28 1.98
CA VAL A 166 -20.85 8.21 2.85
C VAL A 166 -20.43 8.45 4.30
N ASP A 167 -21.34 8.21 5.25
CA ASP A 167 -21.07 8.33 6.69
C ASP A 167 -21.22 7.03 7.48
N ASP A 168 -21.74 5.97 6.85
CA ASP A 168 -21.96 4.69 7.50
C ASP A 168 -21.56 3.52 6.59
N ALA A 169 -20.91 2.50 7.18
CA ALA A 169 -20.44 1.33 6.43
C ALA A 169 -21.57 0.50 5.79
N SER A 170 -22.82 0.68 6.22
CA SER A 170 -23.99 0.04 5.63
C SER A 170 -24.63 0.82 4.48
N ASP A 171 -24.15 2.04 4.20
CA ASP A 171 -24.57 2.78 3.01
C ASP A 171 -24.21 2.04 1.73
N ARG A 172 -25.07 2.13 0.72
CA ARG A 172 -24.95 1.35 -0.51
C ARG A 172 -24.89 2.24 -1.74
N VAL A 173 -23.76 2.18 -2.41
CA VAL A 173 -23.54 2.79 -3.72
C VAL A 173 -23.87 1.80 -4.83
N ILE A 174 -24.58 2.25 -5.86
CA ILE A 174 -25.04 1.41 -6.97
C ILE A 174 -24.63 2.06 -8.28
N GLU A 175 -23.57 1.50 -8.88
CA GLU A 175 -23.08 1.93 -10.18
C GLU A 175 -23.39 0.97 -11.32
N ALA A 176 -23.33 1.48 -12.54
CA ALA A 176 -23.46 0.68 -13.75
C ALA A 176 -22.10 0.11 -14.17
N LYS A 177 -22.05 -1.19 -14.49
CA LYS A 177 -20.82 -1.89 -14.89
C LYS A 177 -20.05 -1.24 -16.05
N ASP A 178 -20.78 -0.64 -16.97
CA ASP A 178 -20.25 -0.02 -18.19
C ASP A 178 -20.63 1.47 -18.23
N GLY A 179 -20.70 2.13 -17.07
CA GLY A 179 -20.90 3.57 -16.97
C GLY A 179 -19.71 4.33 -17.56
N ASP A 180 -19.96 5.43 -18.26
CA ASP A 180 -18.91 6.35 -18.69
C ASP A 180 -18.52 7.25 -17.50
N GLY A 181 -17.27 7.25 -17.05
CA GLY A 181 -16.85 8.16 -15.97
C GLY A 181 -15.78 7.59 -15.05
N ILE A 182 -15.44 8.36 -14.02
CA ILE A 182 -14.69 7.89 -12.85
C ILE A 182 -15.54 8.23 -11.64
N ASP A 183 -15.98 7.21 -10.93
CA ASP A 183 -16.82 7.36 -9.75
C ASP A 183 -15.99 7.32 -8.48
N VAL A 184 -16.41 8.13 -7.50
CA VAL A 184 -15.67 8.33 -6.25
C VAL A 184 -16.59 8.12 -5.06
N VAL A 185 -16.17 7.27 -4.13
CA VAL A 185 -16.71 7.25 -2.77
C VAL A 185 -15.80 8.05 -1.85
N GLN A 186 -16.36 9.04 -1.16
CA GLN A 186 -15.75 9.74 -0.05
C GLN A 186 -16.40 9.26 1.25
N SER A 187 -15.66 8.50 2.06
CA SER A 187 -16.22 7.87 3.25
C SER A 187 -15.63 8.45 4.53
N SER A 188 -16.48 8.69 5.54
CA SER A 188 -16.06 9.01 6.91
C SER A 188 -16.14 7.81 7.86
N ALA A 189 -16.43 6.62 7.32
CA ALA A 189 -16.38 5.31 7.97
C ALA A 189 -15.51 4.34 7.18
N SER A 190 -15.12 3.21 7.77
CA SER A 190 -14.48 2.12 7.02
C SER A 190 -15.45 1.62 5.95
N TYR A 191 -14.98 1.44 4.72
CA TYR A 191 -15.86 1.21 3.59
C TYR A 191 -15.28 0.23 2.57
N SER A 192 -16.17 -0.58 2.00
CA SER A 192 -15.83 -1.52 0.94
C SER A 192 -16.59 -1.16 -0.33
N LEU A 193 -15.87 -1.05 -1.46
CA LEU A 193 -16.45 -0.93 -2.79
C LEU A 193 -16.99 -2.27 -3.32
N GLY A 194 -16.96 -3.34 -2.52
CA GLY A 194 -17.36 -4.68 -2.92
C GLY A 194 -18.76 -4.73 -3.54
N GLY A 195 -18.86 -5.34 -4.74
CA GLY A 195 -20.12 -5.46 -5.46
C GLY A 195 -20.60 -4.17 -6.15
N THR A 196 -19.80 -3.11 -6.13
CA THR A 196 -19.99 -1.89 -6.91
C THR A 196 -19.10 -1.89 -8.15
N TYR A 197 -19.22 -0.85 -8.98
CA TYR A 197 -18.35 -0.58 -10.12
C TYR A 197 -17.62 0.75 -9.98
N VAL A 198 -17.38 1.19 -8.74
CA VAL A 198 -16.68 2.44 -8.43
C VAL A 198 -15.17 2.25 -8.57
N GLU A 199 -14.48 3.23 -9.14
CA GLU A 199 -13.02 3.23 -9.33
C GLU A 199 -12.25 3.79 -8.14
N GLU A 200 -12.76 4.82 -7.45
CA GLU A 200 -12.01 5.50 -6.39
C GLU A 200 -12.69 5.45 -5.02
N LEU A 201 -11.89 5.20 -3.98
CA LEU A 201 -12.27 5.35 -2.58
C LEU A 201 -11.33 6.35 -1.90
N THR A 202 -11.90 7.34 -1.23
CA THR A 202 -11.17 8.28 -0.36
C THR A 202 -11.75 8.21 1.05
N LEU A 203 -10.91 7.81 2.01
CA LEU A 203 -11.23 7.88 3.43
C LEU A 203 -11.01 9.30 3.94
N THR A 204 -11.91 9.76 4.80
CA THR A 204 -11.91 11.13 5.35
C THR A 204 -11.89 11.10 6.87
N GLY A 205 -11.75 12.27 7.49
CA GLY A 205 -11.64 12.39 8.93
C GLY A 205 -10.27 11.96 9.45
N SER A 206 -10.20 11.61 10.73
CA SER A 206 -8.95 11.31 11.45
C SER A 206 -9.04 10.03 12.28
N ALA A 207 -10.07 9.21 12.06
CA ALA A 207 -10.19 7.90 12.69
C ALA A 207 -9.35 6.88 11.92
N ASN A 208 -8.95 5.79 12.58
CA ASN A 208 -8.35 4.64 11.92
C ASN A 208 -9.46 3.95 11.12
N LEU A 209 -9.48 4.16 9.81
CA LEU A 209 -10.52 3.66 8.91
C LEU A 209 -9.87 2.71 7.89
N ASP A 210 -10.55 1.60 7.61
CA ASP A 210 -10.10 0.67 6.58
C ASP A 210 -10.82 0.90 5.25
N GLY A 211 -10.10 0.68 4.15
CA GLY A 211 -10.61 0.81 2.80
C GLY A 211 -10.44 -0.50 2.04
N THR A 212 -11.52 -1.00 1.45
CA THR A 212 -11.48 -2.19 0.59
C THR A 212 -12.01 -1.87 -0.80
N GLY A 213 -11.26 -2.20 -1.85
CA GLY A 213 -11.67 -2.05 -3.24
C GLY A 213 -12.60 -3.16 -3.72
N ASN A 214 -12.62 -3.39 -5.03
CA ASN A 214 -13.47 -4.36 -5.69
C ASN A 214 -12.67 -5.26 -6.66
N SER A 215 -13.14 -5.45 -7.90
CA SER A 215 -12.43 -6.25 -8.91
C SER A 215 -11.85 -5.42 -10.06
N LEU A 216 -12.01 -4.11 -9.99
CA LEU A 216 -11.46 -3.12 -10.91
C LEU A 216 -10.04 -2.74 -10.47
N ASN A 217 -9.36 -1.93 -11.26
CA ASN A 217 -8.12 -1.29 -10.83
C ASN A 217 -8.50 -0.02 -10.05
N ASN A 218 -8.60 -0.15 -8.74
CA ASN A 218 -9.02 0.90 -7.83
C ASN A 218 -7.89 1.87 -7.47
N ILE A 219 -8.27 3.11 -7.18
CA ILE A 219 -7.44 4.06 -6.43
C ILE A 219 -8.04 4.21 -5.04
N ILE A 220 -7.30 3.79 -4.02
CA ILE A 220 -7.70 3.89 -2.61
C ILE A 220 -6.78 4.89 -1.92
N ARG A 221 -7.38 5.90 -1.30
CA ARG A 221 -6.71 6.93 -0.49
C ARG A 221 -7.13 6.79 0.96
N GLY A 222 -6.18 6.47 1.81
CA GLY A 222 -6.29 6.54 3.25
C GLY A 222 -6.41 7.99 3.75
N ASN A 223 -6.70 8.12 5.04
CA ASN A 223 -6.77 9.38 5.75
C ASN A 223 -5.48 9.61 6.56
N GLY A 224 -5.58 10.23 7.74
CA GLY A 224 -4.42 10.44 8.61
C GLY A 224 -4.36 9.53 9.84
N GLY A 225 -5.19 8.50 9.89
CA GLY A 225 -5.14 7.45 10.91
C GLY A 225 -4.45 6.21 10.36
N ASP A 226 -4.23 5.22 11.21
CA ASP A 226 -3.68 3.93 10.78
C ASP A 226 -4.74 3.17 9.97
N ASN A 227 -4.50 2.92 8.69
CA ASN A 227 -5.48 2.33 7.77
C ASN A 227 -5.04 0.95 7.30
N ILE A 228 -5.98 0.02 7.18
CA ILE A 228 -5.81 -1.18 6.35
C ILE A 228 -6.40 -0.89 4.98
N LEU A 229 -5.56 -0.89 3.94
CA LEU A 229 -5.96 -0.69 2.56
C LEU A 229 -5.81 -2.00 1.80
N ASP A 230 -6.92 -2.48 1.23
CA ASP A 230 -7.00 -3.69 0.42
C ASP A 230 -7.60 -3.33 -0.94
N GLY A 231 -6.83 -3.40 -2.02
CA GLY A 231 -7.31 -3.12 -3.38
C GLY A 231 -8.41 -4.08 -3.85
N GLY A 232 -8.51 -5.25 -3.23
CA GLY A 232 -9.26 -6.37 -3.77
C GLY A 232 -8.48 -7.00 -4.93
N ARG A 233 -9.19 -7.41 -5.98
CA ARG A 233 -8.53 -7.90 -7.20
C ARG A 233 -8.32 -6.72 -8.13
N GLY A 234 -7.18 -6.67 -8.79
CA GLY A 234 -6.93 -5.62 -9.77
C GLY A 234 -5.45 -5.35 -9.81
N ALA A 235 -5.03 -4.36 -10.58
CA ALA A 235 -3.75 -3.70 -10.36
C ALA A 235 -4.06 -2.34 -9.74
N ASP A 236 -4.03 -2.30 -8.40
CA ASP A 236 -4.59 -1.20 -7.63
C ASP A 236 -3.53 -0.15 -7.27
N THR A 237 -3.96 1.07 -6.99
CA THR A 237 -3.10 2.09 -6.35
C THR A 237 -3.62 2.35 -4.95
N MET A 238 -2.81 2.05 -3.94
CA MET A 238 -3.14 2.29 -2.53
C MET A 238 -2.21 3.38 -1.98
N ILE A 239 -2.79 4.40 -1.36
CA ILE A 239 -2.11 5.59 -0.84
C ILE A 239 -2.45 5.68 0.64
N GLY A 240 -1.51 5.40 1.55
CA GLY A 240 -1.78 5.33 3.00
C GLY A 240 -2.03 6.71 3.60
N GLY A 241 -1.05 7.60 3.47
CA GLY A 241 -1.13 8.95 4.00
C GLY A 241 -0.22 9.11 5.21
N VAL A 242 -0.73 9.73 6.29
CA VAL A 242 0.00 9.77 7.56
C VAL A 242 -0.59 8.70 8.48
N GLY A 243 0.22 8.11 9.36
CA GLY A 243 -0.21 6.99 10.19
C GLY A 243 0.67 5.77 9.93
N SER A 244 0.40 4.67 10.61
CA SER A 244 1.03 3.38 10.32
C SER A 244 0.07 2.52 9.52
N ASP A 245 0.27 2.46 8.21
CA ASP A 245 -0.68 1.86 7.28
C ASP A 245 -0.30 0.41 6.92
N THR A 246 -1.30 -0.41 6.64
CA THR A 246 -1.14 -1.78 6.15
C THR A 246 -1.73 -1.90 4.76
N PHE A 247 -0.89 -2.25 3.80
CA PHE A 247 -1.27 -2.50 2.41
C PHE A 247 -1.40 -3.99 2.15
N ILE A 248 -2.58 -4.44 1.73
CA ILE A 248 -2.80 -5.81 1.27
C ILE A 248 -2.49 -5.88 -0.22
N VAL A 249 -1.48 -6.68 -0.56
CA VAL A 249 -1.00 -6.83 -1.94
C VAL A 249 -1.29 -8.24 -2.43
N ASP A 250 -2.23 -8.37 -3.35
CA ASP A 250 -2.61 -9.64 -3.95
C ASP A 250 -2.19 -9.77 -5.42
N ASN A 251 -1.79 -8.65 -6.02
CA ASN A 251 -1.35 -8.56 -7.40
C ASN A 251 0.00 -7.85 -7.51
N ALA A 252 0.90 -8.40 -8.33
CA ALA A 252 2.20 -7.77 -8.57
C ALA A 252 2.10 -6.40 -9.29
N GLY A 253 0.93 -6.09 -9.87
CA GLY A 253 0.60 -4.79 -10.43
C GLY A 253 0.14 -3.75 -9.40
N ASP A 254 -0.11 -4.13 -8.15
CA ASP A 254 -0.49 -3.19 -7.10
C ASP A 254 0.65 -2.22 -6.81
N ARG A 255 0.30 -0.97 -6.59
CA ARG A 255 1.24 0.13 -6.37
C ARG A 255 0.92 0.84 -5.08
N LEU A 256 1.87 0.76 -4.14
CA LEU A 256 1.78 1.50 -2.89
C LEU A 256 2.39 2.89 -3.08
N VAL A 257 1.82 3.87 -2.40
CA VAL A 257 2.29 5.25 -2.45
C VAL A 257 2.33 5.79 -1.04
N GLU A 258 3.56 5.96 -0.56
CA GLU A 258 3.84 6.54 0.74
C GLU A 258 4.64 7.84 0.64
N LEU A 259 4.50 8.67 1.66
CA LEU A 259 5.17 9.97 1.73
C LEU A 259 6.48 9.86 2.51
N LYS A 260 7.53 10.44 1.95
CA LYS A 260 8.85 10.43 2.58
C LYS A 260 8.84 11.20 3.89
N GLY A 261 9.15 10.51 4.98
CA GLY A 261 9.34 11.13 6.29
C GLY A 261 8.05 11.39 7.05
N ASP A 262 6.96 10.74 6.64
CA ASP A 262 5.72 10.70 7.41
C ASP A 262 5.92 9.94 8.72
N ALA A 263 5.08 10.26 9.70
CA ALA A 263 5.12 9.62 11.00
C ALA A 263 4.30 8.34 10.93
N GLY A 264 4.96 7.19 11.04
CA GLY A 264 4.33 5.91 10.78
C GLY A 264 5.33 4.76 10.76
N THR A 265 4.83 3.55 10.67
CA THR A 265 5.61 2.38 10.29
C THR A 265 4.72 1.51 9.44
N ASP A 266 4.97 1.53 8.14
CA ASP A 266 4.07 0.97 7.16
C ASP A 266 4.44 -0.46 6.82
N VAL A 267 3.42 -1.26 6.48
CA VAL A 267 3.57 -2.68 6.20
C VAL A 267 2.90 -3.02 4.88
N ALA A 268 3.65 -3.62 3.96
CA ALA A 268 3.09 -4.38 2.85
C ALA A 268 2.89 -5.85 3.28
N GLN A 269 1.66 -6.35 3.23
CA GLN A 269 1.33 -7.77 3.37
C GLN A 269 1.05 -8.36 2.00
N ALA A 270 2.01 -9.09 1.44
CA ALA A 270 1.98 -9.51 0.04
C ALA A 270 1.76 -11.03 -0.11
N SER A 271 0.71 -11.42 -0.83
CA SER A 271 0.48 -12.83 -1.19
C SER A 271 1.21 -13.28 -2.45
N VAL A 272 1.93 -12.36 -3.09
CA VAL A 272 2.77 -12.53 -4.28
C VAL A 272 4.19 -12.02 -4.00
N SER A 273 5.15 -12.34 -4.87
CA SER A 273 6.48 -11.72 -4.81
C SER A 273 6.36 -10.21 -4.97
N TYR A 274 6.99 -9.44 -4.09
CA TYR A 274 6.82 -7.99 -4.07
C TYR A 274 8.13 -7.24 -3.76
N SER A 275 8.21 -6.03 -4.29
CA SER A 275 9.38 -5.15 -4.14
C SER A 275 8.96 -3.80 -3.61
N LEU A 276 9.60 -3.37 -2.54
CA LEU A 276 9.46 -2.02 -1.97
C LEU A 276 10.37 -0.99 -2.65
N ALA A 277 11.14 -1.39 -3.67
CA ALA A 277 12.12 -0.53 -4.31
C ALA A 277 11.48 0.77 -4.83
N GLY A 278 12.02 1.91 -4.39
CA GLY A 278 11.52 3.24 -4.74
C GLY A 278 10.29 3.70 -3.94
N LEU A 279 9.82 2.88 -2.99
CA LEU A 279 8.77 3.21 -2.03
C LEU A 279 9.38 3.68 -0.71
N TYR A 280 8.52 4.16 0.20
CA TYR A 280 8.90 4.59 1.55
C TYR A 280 8.33 3.69 2.65
N VAL A 281 7.88 2.47 2.30
CA VAL A 281 7.36 1.48 3.25
C VAL A 281 8.51 0.81 4.01
N GLU A 282 8.38 0.64 5.33
CA GLU A 282 9.42 0.04 6.18
C GLU A 282 9.36 -1.49 6.24
N ASN A 283 8.19 -2.11 6.19
CA ASN A 283 8.07 -3.55 6.42
C ASN A 283 7.41 -4.27 5.25
N LEU A 284 7.89 -5.48 4.97
CA LEU A 284 7.28 -6.42 4.03
C LEU A 284 7.04 -7.76 4.73
N THR A 285 5.82 -8.28 4.64
CA THR A 285 5.46 -9.63 5.11
C THR A 285 4.88 -10.41 3.96
N LEU A 286 5.47 -11.56 3.63
CA LEU A 286 4.97 -12.46 2.60
C LEU A 286 3.90 -13.38 3.22
N THR A 287 2.68 -13.32 2.72
CA THR A 287 1.50 -14.05 3.26
C THR A 287 1.01 -15.16 2.33
N GLY A 288 1.54 -15.23 1.11
CA GLY A 288 1.22 -16.26 0.15
C GLY A 288 1.75 -17.62 0.59
N THR A 289 1.36 -18.69 -0.09
CA THR A 289 1.84 -20.06 0.22
C THR A 289 2.85 -20.60 -0.80
N GLY A 290 3.20 -19.80 -1.81
CA GLY A 290 4.16 -20.17 -2.85
C GLY A 290 5.59 -19.78 -2.48
N ASN A 291 6.55 -20.13 -3.34
CA ASN A 291 7.92 -19.64 -3.29
C ASN A 291 7.95 -18.21 -3.85
N ILE A 292 7.64 -17.24 -2.99
CA ILE A 292 7.57 -15.83 -3.33
C ILE A 292 8.76 -15.09 -2.71
N ASN A 293 9.10 -13.95 -3.29
CA ASN A 293 10.32 -13.24 -2.95
C ASN A 293 10.01 -11.84 -2.43
N GLY A 294 10.85 -11.34 -1.52
CA GLY A 294 10.75 -10.02 -0.95
C GLY A 294 11.98 -9.19 -1.31
N ILE A 295 11.76 -7.99 -1.84
CA ILE A 295 12.81 -7.00 -2.08
C ILE A 295 12.48 -5.73 -1.29
N GLY A 296 13.40 -5.24 -0.47
CA GLY A 296 13.28 -4.00 0.28
C GLY A 296 13.69 -2.77 -0.53
N ASN A 297 14.07 -1.70 0.15
CA ASN A 297 14.42 -0.42 -0.43
C ASN A 297 15.71 0.16 0.15
N SER A 298 15.74 1.46 0.47
CA SER A 298 16.93 2.13 1.02
C SER A 298 16.85 2.39 2.53
N LEU A 299 15.70 2.04 3.14
CA LEU A 299 15.41 2.18 4.56
C LEU A 299 15.97 0.97 5.33
N ALA A 300 15.86 0.99 6.66
CA ALA A 300 16.11 -0.21 7.47
C ALA A 300 14.83 -1.07 7.49
N ASN A 301 14.70 -1.95 6.51
CA ASN A 301 13.50 -2.76 6.32
C ASN A 301 13.46 -3.97 7.27
N VAL A 302 12.25 -4.35 7.68
CA VAL A 302 11.98 -5.70 8.21
C VAL A 302 11.23 -6.48 7.14
N ILE A 303 11.87 -7.54 6.62
CA ILE A 303 11.29 -8.42 5.62
C ILE A 303 11.06 -9.79 6.25
N THR A 304 9.81 -10.23 6.27
CA THR A 304 9.39 -11.54 6.77
C THR A 304 8.89 -12.38 5.60
N GLY A 305 9.54 -13.52 5.36
CA GLY A 305 9.13 -14.54 4.41
C GLY A 305 7.96 -15.39 4.91
N ASN A 306 7.60 -16.38 4.09
CA ASN A 306 6.57 -17.38 4.37
C ASN A 306 7.19 -18.77 4.51
N ASP A 307 6.36 -19.82 4.52
CA ASP A 307 6.85 -21.21 4.64
C ASP A 307 7.45 -21.81 3.34
N GLY A 308 7.53 -21.01 2.26
CA GLY A 308 8.10 -21.41 0.98
C GLY A 308 9.57 -21.03 0.88
N ALA A 309 10.26 -21.55 -0.13
CA ALA A 309 11.64 -21.15 -0.41
C ALA A 309 11.68 -19.71 -0.96
N ASN A 310 12.07 -18.74 -0.14
CA ASN A 310 12.05 -17.32 -0.45
C ASN A 310 13.44 -16.78 -0.80
N ILE A 311 13.48 -15.80 -1.68
CA ILE A 311 14.64 -14.92 -1.84
C ILE A 311 14.31 -13.60 -1.16
N LEU A 312 15.05 -13.27 -0.10
CA LEU A 312 14.90 -12.04 0.68
C LEU A 312 16.10 -11.14 0.45
N ASN A 313 15.86 -9.97 -0.13
CA ASN A 313 16.88 -8.95 -0.37
C ASN A 313 16.43 -7.65 0.30
N GLY A 314 17.15 -7.18 1.33
CA GLY A 314 16.84 -5.94 2.05
C GLY A 314 16.92 -4.69 1.17
N GLY A 315 17.65 -4.76 0.06
CA GLY A 315 18.14 -3.58 -0.62
C GLY A 315 19.30 -2.99 0.16
N THR A 316 19.50 -1.69 0.03
CA THR A 316 20.52 -1.01 0.83
C THR A 316 19.90 -0.63 2.16
N GLY A 317 20.54 -0.88 3.29
CA GLY A 317 19.89 -0.55 4.55
C GLY A 317 20.64 -1.20 5.68
N ALA A 318 20.10 -1.18 6.89
CA ALA A 318 20.54 -2.12 7.91
C ALA A 318 19.32 -2.97 8.21
N ASP A 319 19.17 -4.04 7.44
CA ASP A 319 17.89 -4.74 7.29
C ASP A 319 17.78 -5.94 8.21
N ARG A 320 16.54 -6.37 8.45
CA ARG A 320 16.24 -7.58 9.21
C ARG A 320 15.44 -8.53 8.32
N LEU A 321 16.10 -9.59 7.89
CA LEU A 321 15.55 -10.59 6.96
C LEU A 321 15.21 -11.86 7.76
N ILE A 322 13.95 -12.26 7.70
CA ILE A 322 13.40 -13.40 8.46
C ILE A 322 12.77 -14.36 7.44
N GLY A 323 13.35 -15.53 7.23
CA GLY A 323 12.88 -16.46 6.18
C GLY A 323 11.57 -17.13 6.52
N GLY A 324 11.55 -17.80 7.67
CA GLY A 324 10.43 -18.63 8.07
C GLY A 324 10.85 -20.10 8.02
N VAL A 325 10.04 -20.90 7.34
CA VAL A 325 10.31 -22.32 7.08
C VAL A 325 10.68 -22.45 5.61
N GLY A 326 11.52 -23.42 5.26
CA GLY A 326 11.89 -23.70 3.87
C GLY A 326 13.35 -23.34 3.61
N SER A 327 13.82 -23.59 2.39
CA SER A 327 15.19 -23.25 2.00
C SER A 327 15.25 -21.82 1.47
N ASP A 328 15.65 -20.88 2.30
CA ASP A 328 15.65 -19.46 2.00
C ASP A 328 17.01 -18.96 1.49
N THR A 329 16.98 -17.87 0.72
CA THR A 329 18.18 -17.18 0.25
C THR A 329 18.16 -15.71 0.69
N TYR A 330 19.18 -15.32 1.43
CA TYR A 330 19.39 -13.97 1.94
C TYR A 330 20.43 -13.24 1.11
N VAL A 331 20.07 -12.08 0.58
CA VAL A 331 21.02 -11.19 -0.10
C VAL A 331 21.45 -10.11 0.89
N ILE A 332 22.75 -10.10 1.19
CA ILE A 332 23.36 -9.20 2.17
C ILE A 332 24.31 -8.24 1.46
N ASP A 333 24.04 -6.95 1.59
CA ASP A 333 24.86 -5.88 1.00
C ASP A 333 25.38 -4.87 2.02
N ASN A 334 24.86 -4.92 3.25
CA ASN A 334 25.27 -4.06 4.33
C ASN A 334 25.72 -4.87 5.55
N ALA A 335 26.78 -4.41 6.22
CA ALA A 335 27.27 -5.06 7.45
C ALA A 335 26.29 -4.93 8.65
N GLY A 336 25.29 -4.05 8.54
CA GLY A 336 24.19 -3.92 9.49
C GLY A 336 23.04 -4.89 9.28
N ASP A 337 23.03 -5.63 8.16
CA ASP A 337 21.97 -6.60 7.86
C ASP A 337 22.01 -7.78 8.82
N ARG A 338 20.83 -8.32 9.12
CA ARG A 338 20.65 -9.43 10.05
C ARG A 338 19.74 -10.49 9.45
N VAL A 339 20.27 -11.71 9.39
CA VAL A 339 19.54 -12.92 9.00
C VAL A 339 18.96 -13.59 10.25
N ILE A 340 17.70 -14.04 10.17
CA ILE A 340 16.97 -14.66 11.27
C ILE A 340 16.22 -15.89 10.76
N GLU A 341 16.72 -17.07 11.15
CA GLU A 341 16.12 -18.36 10.84
C GLU A 341 15.36 -18.94 12.01
N LEU A 342 14.47 -19.90 11.71
CA LEU A 342 13.93 -20.81 12.70
C LEU A 342 14.95 -21.88 13.06
N LYS A 343 15.05 -22.15 14.36
CA LYS A 343 15.87 -23.25 14.86
C LYS A 343 15.22 -24.58 14.49
N ASP A 344 16.05 -25.57 14.12
CA ASP A 344 15.64 -26.95 13.87
C ASP A 344 14.68 -27.07 12.67
N ASP A 345 14.73 -26.13 11.72
CA ASP A 345 14.05 -26.26 10.43
C ASP A 345 14.74 -27.31 9.53
N ALA A 346 13.97 -27.93 8.64
CA ALA A 346 14.46 -28.86 7.62
C ALA A 346 14.92 -28.16 6.34
N GLY A 347 14.69 -26.85 6.23
CA GLY A 347 15.29 -25.97 5.23
C GLY A 347 16.81 -26.07 5.19
N ILE A 348 17.37 -25.58 4.10
CA ILE A 348 18.82 -25.42 3.93
C ILE A 348 18.99 -24.03 3.35
N ASP A 349 19.52 -23.13 4.15
CA ASP A 349 19.48 -21.71 3.90
C ASP A 349 20.82 -21.22 3.36
N LEU A 350 20.74 -20.18 2.53
CA LEU A 350 21.88 -19.61 1.85
C LEU A 350 21.96 -18.11 2.12
N VAL A 351 23.07 -17.68 2.68
CA VAL A 351 23.46 -16.27 2.68
C VAL A 351 24.36 -15.99 1.48
N GLN A 352 23.96 -15.04 0.63
CA GLN A 352 24.78 -14.46 -0.43
C GLN A 352 25.21 -13.06 0.01
N SER A 353 26.50 -12.86 0.24
CA SER A 353 26.99 -11.61 0.83
C SER A 353 28.00 -10.90 -0.07
N THR A 354 27.87 -9.58 -0.20
CA THR A 354 28.89 -8.70 -0.81
C THR A 354 29.78 -8.00 0.22
N VAL A 355 29.51 -8.22 1.52
CA VAL A 355 30.29 -7.75 2.66
C VAL A 355 30.84 -8.93 3.47
N SER A 356 31.77 -8.68 4.41
CA SER A 356 32.17 -9.74 5.34
C SER A 356 30.97 -10.12 6.21
N PHE A 357 30.70 -11.41 6.36
CA PHE A 357 29.51 -11.88 7.06
C PHE A 357 29.81 -13.05 8.01
N SER A 358 29.03 -13.11 9.08
CA SER A 358 29.09 -14.15 10.10
C SER A 358 27.73 -14.81 10.24
N LEU A 359 27.68 -16.13 10.05
CA LEU A 359 26.50 -16.95 10.37
C LEU A 359 26.28 -17.10 11.89
N GLY A 360 27.22 -16.63 12.72
CA GLY A 360 27.09 -16.66 14.17
C GLY A 360 25.79 -16.01 14.67
N GLY A 361 24.99 -16.77 15.42
CA GLY A 361 23.70 -16.32 15.94
C GLY A 361 22.53 -16.46 14.97
N THR A 362 22.76 -16.97 13.76
CA THR A 362 21.74 -17.45 12.82
C THR A 362 21.66 -18.98 12.88
N TYR A 363 20.71 -19.56 12.14
CA TYR A 363 20.64 -21.01 11.90
C TYR A 363 20.87 -21.40 10.43
N ALA A 364 21.35 -20.47 9.60
CA ALA A 364 21.65 -20.78 8.20
C ALA A 364 22.91 -21.66 8.06
N GLU A 365 22.91 -22.54 7.06
CA GLU A 365 23.97 -23.51 6.82
C GLU A 365 24.99 -23.04 5.78
N ASN A 366 24.58 -22.26 4.78
CA ASN A 366 25.46 -21.90 3.67
C ASN A 366 25.75 -20.40 3.63
N LEU A 367 27.00 -20.06 3.31
CA LEU A 367 27.42 -18.68 3.03
C LEU A 367 28.27 -18.67 1.76
N THR A 368 27.85 -17.89 0.77
CA THR A 368 28.61 -17.59 -0.43
C THR A 368 28.96 -16.11 -0.47
N LEU A 369 30.25 -15.82 -0.51
CA LEU A 369 30.77 -14.48 -0.74
C LEU A 369 30.70 -14.17 -2.24
N THR A 370 30.22 -12.97 -2.57
CA THR A 370 30.06 -12.48 -3.94
C THR A 370 30.82 -11.16 -4.12
N GLY A 371 30.83 -10.63 -5.34
CA GLY A 371 31.60 -9.44 -5.68
C GLY A 371 33.12 -9.70 -5.76
N SER A 372 33.91 -8.63 -5.72
CA SER A 372 35.36 -8.66 -5.94
C SER A 372 36.19 -8.06 -4.80
N SER A 373 35.54 -7.66 -3.71
CA SER A 373 36.21 -7.14 -2.51
C SER A 373 36.80 -8.29 -1.68
N ALA A 374 37.93 -8.03 -1.04
CA ALA A 374 38.49 -8.93 -0.02
C ALA A 374 37.63 -8.87 1.25
N ILE A 375 36.71 -9.83 1.37
CA ILE A 375 35.74 -9.97 2.46
C ILE A 375 35.90 -11.35 3.11
N ASN A 376 35.30 -11.55 4.27
CA ASN A 376 35.52 -12.75 5.08
C ASN A 376 34.21 -13.49 5.38
N ALA A 377 34.33 -14.80 5.51
CA ALA A 377 33.24 -15.70 5.86
C ALA A 377 33.52 -16.32 7.22
N LEU A 378 32.57 -16.18 8.15
CA LEU A 378 32.60 -16.82 9.46
C LEU A 378 31.36 -17.70 9.61
N GLY A 379 31.55 -18.98 9.92
CA GLY A 379 30.49 -19.95 10.15
C GLY A 379 29.78 -19.78 11.50
N ASN A 380 29.11 -20.84 11.94
CA ASN A 380 28.43 -20.94 13.23
C ASN A 380 28.78 -22.27 13.93
N SER A 381 27.83 -22.90 14.62
CA SER A 381 28.06 -24.18 15.30
C SER A 381 27.46 -25.38 14.56
N LEU A 382 26.91 -25.15 13.37
CA LEU A 382 26.33 -26.15 12.48
C LEU A 382 27.39 -26.58 11.45
N ASP A 383 27.12 -27.65 10.72
CA ASP A 383 27.94 -28.04 9.58
C ASP A 383 27.67 -27.04 8.44
N ASN A 384 28.63 -26.15 8.15
CA ASN A 384 28.46 -25.07 7.19
C ASN A 384 29.12 -25.36 5.84
N ALA A 385 28.53 -24.85 4.75
CA ALA A 385 29.24 -24.71 3.46
C ALA A 385 29.60 -23.23 3.22
N LEU A 386 30.90 -22.92 3.30
CA LEU A 386 31.44 -21.58 3.14
C LEU A 386 32.22 -21.47 1.84
N ILE A 387 31.79 -20.56 0.96
CA ILE A 387 32.39 -20.33 -0.36
C ILE A 387 32.87 -18.88 -0.45
N GLY A 388 34.17 -18.70 -0.70
CA GLY A 388 34.80 -17.42 -0.99
C GLY A 388 34.48 -16.86 -2.38
N ASN A 389 34.92 -15.63 -2.62
CA ASN A 389 34.88 -14.99 -3.93
C ASN A 389 36.26 -15.11 -4.61
N ALA A 390 36.54 -14.27 -5.62
CA ALA A 390 37.82 -14.32 -6.34
C ALA A 390 38.92 -13.43 -5.70
N ALA A 391 38.65 -12.83 -4.54
CA ALA A 391 39.59 -12.03 -3.79
C ALA A 391 40.11 -12.82 -2.58
N ASN A 392 41.13 -12.30 -1.91
CA ASN A 392 41.69 -12.95 -0.73
C ASN A 392 40.67 -12.95 0.41
N ASN A 393 40.13 -14.12 0.75
CA ASN A 393 39.13 -14.29 1.81
C ASN A 393 39.74 -14.96 3.04
N ARG A 394 39.33 -14.53 4.24
CA ARG A 394 39.51 -15.32 5.46
C ARG A 394 38.22 -16.12 5.71
N ILE A 395 38.35 -17.45 5.76
CA ILE A 395 37.24 -18.39 5.94
C ILE A 395 37.47 -19.18 7.22
N ASP A 396 36.50 -19.21 8.13
CA ASP A 396 36.59 -19.88 9.44
C ASP A 396 35.24 -20.54 9.70
N GLY A 397 35.19 -21.87 9.56
CA GLY A 397 33.98 -22.67 9.76
C GLY A 397 33.45 -22.64 11.19
N LEU A 398 34.35 -22.36 12.14
CA LEU A 398 34.13 -22.48 13.58
C LEU A 398 33.87 -23.94 13.99
N ALA A 399 32.64 -24.27 14.42
CA ALA A 399 32.34 -25.58 14.98
C ALA A 399 31.33 -26.30 14.10
N GLY A 400 31.52 -27.60 13.91
CA GLY A 400 30.77 -28.35 12.90
C GLY A 400 31.75 -29.07 11.99
N GLN A 401 31.24 -29.87 11.06
CA GLN A 401 32.01 -30.45 9.97
C GLN A 401 31.79 -29.58 8.73
N ASP A 402 32.68 -28.62 8.55
CA ASP A 402 32.45 -27.57 7.55
C ASP A 402 33.05 -27.93 6.19
N ILE A 403 32.45 -27.43 5.11
CA ILE A 403 32.98 -27.47 3.75
C ILE A 403 33.44 -26.06 3.39
N LEU A 404 34.75 -25.89 3.20
CA LEU A 404 35.40 -24.61 3.00
C LEU A 404 36.00 -24.56 1.59
N THR A 405 35.56 -23.58 0.80
CA THR A 405 36.03 -23.34 -0.58
C THR A 405 36.55 -21.91 -0.67
N GLY A 406 37.83 -21.71 -0.97
CA GLY A 406 38.46 -20.39 -1.03
C GLY A 406 38.08 -19.64 -2.30
N GLY A 407 38.07 -20.35 -3.43
CA GLY A 407 37.91 -19.77 -4.76
C GLY A 407 39.26 -19.43 -5.38
N ALA A 408 39.35 -18.22 -5.94
CA ALA A 408 40.61 -17.70 -6.45
C ALA A 408 41.11 -16.63 -5.47
N GLY A 409 42.42 -16.43 -5.42
CA GLY A 409 43.01 -15.45 -4.53
C GLY A 409 44.07 -16.10 -3.66
N ARG A 410 44.39 -15.43 -2.56
CA ARG A 410 45.24 -15.94 -1.47
C ARG A 410 44.36 -16.08 -0.25
N ASP A 411 43.71 -17.23 -0.13
CA ASP A 411 42.71 -17.44 0.89
C ASP A 411 43.32 -17.96 2.18
N THR A 412 42.67 -17.68 3.30
CA THR A 412 43.12 -18.12 4.62
C THR A 412 42.02 -18.94 5.28
N PHE A 413 42.25 -20.24 5.38
CA PHE A 413 41.36 -21.18 6.09
C PHE A 413 41.77 -21.25 7.55
N VAL A 414 40.88 -20.86 8.47
CA VAL A 414 41.20 -20.71 9.89
C VAL A 414 40.58 -21.80 10.72
N PHE A 415 41.39 -22.37 11.61
CA PHE A 415 41.00 -23.35 12.61
C PHE A 415 41.16 -22.74 14.00
N SER A 416 40.03 -22.35 14.59
CA SER A 416 39.97 -21.55 15.82
C SER A 416 39.17 -22.19 16.97
N THR A 417 38.58 -23.37 16.76
CA THR A 417 37.72 -24.06 17.74
C THR A 417 38.30 -25.42 18.17
N ALA A 418 37.67 -26.03 19.18
CA ALA A 418 38.19 -27.26 19.81
C ALA A 418 38.17 -28.48 18.86
N LEU A 419 39.32 -29.16 18.75
CA LEU A 419 39.50 -30.33 17.90
C LEU A 419 38.75 -31.56 18.43
N ARG A 420 37.96 -32.21 17.57
CA ARG A 420 37.21 -33.44 17.90
C ARG A 420 36.73 -34.12 16.61
N ALA A 421 36.34 -35.40 16.71
CA ALA A 421 35.90 -36.18 15.55
C ALA A 421 34.64 -35.62 14.86
N SER A 422 33.81 -34.86 15.57
CA SER A 422 32.64 -34.17 15.02
C SER A 422 32.94 -32.75 14.54
N ASN A 423 34.21 -32.40 14.35
CA ASN A 423 34.67 -31.06 14.00
C ASN A 423 35.89 -31.13 13.06
N VAL A 424 35.72 -31.89 11.98
CA VAL A 424 36.76 -32.11 10.97
C VAL A 424 36.26 -31.48 9.68
N ASP A 425 36.93 -30.42 9.26
CA ASP A 425 36.48 -29.64 8.11
C ASP A 425 37.11 -30.16 6.82
N HIS A 426 36.50 -29.83 5.69
CA HIS A 426 36.97 -30.13 4.36
C HIS A 426 37.36 -28.85 3.64
N ILE A 427 38.60 -28.76 3.18
CA ILE A 427 39.08 -27.69 2.29
C ILE A 427 39.08 -28.24 0.87
N THR A 428 38.24 -27.69 -0.01
CA THR A 428 37.91 -28.30 -1.30
C THR A 428 38.90 -27.93 -2.40
N ASP A 429 39.49 -26.74 -2.36
CA ASP A 429 40.21 -26.14 -3.49
C ASP A 429 41.58 -25.51 -3.14
N PHE A 430 42.17 -25.90 -2.00
CA PHE A 430 43.43 -25.33 -1.50
C PHE A 430 44.55 -25.22 -2.55
N ILE A 431 45.09 -24.02 -2.74
CA ILE A 431 46.22 -23.73 -3.63
C ILE A 431 47.50 -23.62 -2.80
N ALA A 432 48.36 -24.64 -2.85
CA ALA A 432 49.62 -24.66 -2.11
C ALA A 432 50.68 -23.72 -2.70
N LEU A 433 51.59 -23.26 -1.84
CA LEU A 433 52.75 -22.46 -2.22
C LEU A 433 53.66 -23.27 -3.16
N SER A 434 53.86 -22.75 -4.37
CA SER A 434 54.77 -23.36 -5.35
C SER A 434 56.16 -22.73 -5.26
N PRO A 435 57.23 -23.54 -5.12
CA PRO A 435 58.61 -23.03 -5.14
C PRO A 435 59.05 -22.54 -6.53
N THR A 436 58.24 -22.77 -7.57
CA THR A 436 58.61 -22.51 -8.98
C THR A 436 57.74 -21.46 -9.66
N THR A 437 56.62 -21.07 -9.06
CA THR A 437 55.69 -20.08 -9.62
C THR A 437 55.26 -19.11 -8.53
N SER A 438 55.26 -17.81 -8.84
CA SER A 438 54.68 -16.76 -7.98
C SER A 438 53.14 -16.78 -7.99
N ALA A 439 52.54 -17.97 -8.01
CA ALA A 439 51.10 -18.15 -7.97
C ALA A 439 50.58 -17.62 -6.63
N THR A 440 49.40 -17.01 -6.66
CA THR A 440 48.64 -16.80 -5.44
C THR A 440 48.41 -18.17 -4.78
N HIS A 441 48.65 -18.24 -3.49
CA HIS A 441 48.56 -19.45 -2.71
C HIS A 441 47.76 -19.14 -1.45
N ASP A 442 47.14 -20.18 -0.93
CA ASP A 442 46.33 -20.12 0.27
C ASP A 442 47.20 -20.34 1.50
N THR A 443 46.59 -20.21 2.67
CA THR A 443 47.23 -20.43 3.96
C THR A 443 46.25 -21.12 4.91
N ILE A 444 46.74 -22.10 5.65
CA ILE A 444 46.03 -22.69 6.79
C ILE A 444 46.47 -21.95 8.05
N ALA A 445 45.56 -21.21 8.68
CA ALA A 445 45.82 -20.48 9.91
C ALA A 445 45.32 -21.26 11.14
N LEU A 446 46.21 -21.47 12.09
CA LEU A 446 45.96 -22.27 13.30
C LEU A 446 45.96 -21.35 14.52
N SER A 447 44.86 -21.28 15.26
CA SER A 447 44.80 -20.46 16.48
C SER A 447 45.64 -21.07 17.61
N GLN A 448 46.55 -20.29 18.20
CA GLN A 448 47.37 -20.75 19.33
C GLN A 448 46.53 -21.13 20.56
N ALA A 449 45.30 -20.60 20.68
CA ALA A 449 44.36 -21.01 21.72
C ALA A 449 43.97 -22.50 21.62
N VAL A 450 43.97 -23.06 20.41
CA VAL A 450 43.67 -24.47 20.12
C VAL A 450 44.95 -25.27 19.97
N PHE A 451 45.91 -24.74 19.23
CA PHE A 451 47.17 -25.38 18.88
C PHE A 451 48.31 -24.93 19.81
N ALA A 452 48.10 -25.03 21.12
CA ALA A 452 48.92 -24.40 22.17
C ALA A 452 50.41 -24.80 22.19
N ALA A 453 50.77 -25.96 21.63
CA ALA A 453 52.17 -26.39 21.51
C ALA A 453 52.94 -25.66 20.38
N LEU A 454 52.26 -24.89 19.53
CA LEU A 454 52.86 -24.11 18.45
C LEU A 454 53.18 -22.68 18.89
N THR A 455 54.15 -22.06 18.23
CA THR A 455 54.52 -20.66 18.44
C THR A 455 53.92 -19.79 17.34
N ALA A 456 53.36 -18.64 17.70
CA ALA A 456 52.79 -17.69 16.74
C ALA A 456 53.79 -17.27 15.64
N GLY A 457 53.30 -17.10 14.41
CA GLY A 457 54.10 -16.83 13.21
C GLY A 457 54.03 -17.96 12.18
N THR A 458 55.03 -18.07 11.32
CA THR A 458 55.16 -19.20 10.37
C THR A 458 55.40 -20.50 11.13
N LEU A 459 54.81 -21.61 10.67
CA LEU A 459 55.07 -22.92 11.25
C LEU A 459 56.55 -23.28 11.06
N ALA A 460 57.21 -23.74 12.13
CA ALA A 460 58.60 -24.19 12.03
C ALA A 460 58.68 -25.45 11.15
N ASP A 461 59.70 -25.55 10.29
CA ASP A 461 59.91 -26.72 9.42
C ASP A 461 59.91 -28.05 10.21
N ALA A 462 60.61 -28.07 11.35
CA ALA A 462 60.67 -29.24 12.24
C ALA A 462 59.34 -29.60 12.94
N ALA A 463 58.30 -28.77 12.79
CA ALA A 463 56.97 -29.01 13.34
C ALA A 463 55.98 -29.57 12.30
N PHE A 464 56.37 -29.64 11.02
CA PHE A 464 55.53 -30.16 9.94
C PHE A 464 56.05 -31.51 9.43
N LYS A 465 55.14 -32.46 9.23
CA LYS A 465 55.48 -33.78 8.69
C LYS A 465 54.47 -34.31 7.68
N ASP A 466 54.93 -34.59 6.47
CA ASP A 466 54.23 -35.50 5.55
C ASP A 466 54.42 -36.95 6.02
N ILE A 467 53.31 -37.62 6.31
CA ILE A 467 53.22 -38.98 6.84
C ILE A 467 52.59 -39.98 5.86
N SER A 468 52.46 -39.61 4.58
CA SER A 468 51.96 -40.50 3.54
C SER A 468 52.84 -41.72 3.34
N ALA A 469 52.24 -42.82 2.86
CA ALA A 469 52.98 -44.05 2.58
C ALA A 469 54.10 -43.82 1.55
N THR A 470 53.91 -42.82 0.69
CA THR A 470 54.84 -42.43 -0.37
C THR A 470 56.01 -41.56 0.11
N SER A 471 55.89 -40.84 1.23
CA SER A 471 56.97 -39.99 1.75
C SER A 471 57.94 -40.73 2.66
N GLY A 472 57.55 -41.89 3.21
CA GLY A 472 58.37 -42.70 4.11
C GLY A 472 58.75 -41.97 5.41
N GLY A 473 58.03 -40.90 5.75
CA GLY A 473 58.32 -40.00 6.85
C GLY A 473 58.21 -40.68 8.20
N ILE A 474 59.33 -40.79 8.93
CA ILE A 474 59.32 -41.16 10.35
C ILE A 474 58.89 -39.93 11.15
N VAL A 475 57.82 -40.07 11.93
CA VAL A 475 57.37 -39.03 12.88
C VAL A 475 58.31 -38.99 14.07
N ASP A 476 58.77 -37.80 14.45
CA ASP A 476 59.57 -37.58 15.64
C ASP A 476 58.86 -36.69 16.68
N ARG A 477 59.54 -36.43 17.80
CA ARG A 477 58.95 -35.69 18.92
C ARG A 477 58.76 -34.19 18.68
N THR A 478 59.29 -33.64 17.59
CA THR A 478 59.18 -32.23 17.22
C THR A 478 58.06 -31.97 16.23
N ASP A 479 57.63 -32.99 15.49
CA ASP A 479 56.47 -32.93 14.60
C ASP A 479 55.19 -32.59 15.41
N ARG A 480 54.39 -31.66 14.90
CA ARG A 480 53.14 -31.19 15.53
C ARG A 480 51.98 -31.19 14.55
N ILE A 481 52.22 -30.84 13.29
CA ILE A 481 51.25 -30.92 12.21
C ILE A 481 51.64 -32.09 11.31
N LEU A 482 50.78 -33.09 11.24
CA LEU A 482 50.97 -34.28 10.42
C LEU A 482 50.01 -34.25 9.24
N TYR A 483 50.50 -34.40 8.03
CA TYR A 483 49.70 -34.41 6.80
C TYR A 483 49.78 -35.76 6.10
N ASP A 484 48.64 -36.42 5.91
CA ASP A 484 48.54 -37.65 5.12
C ASP A 484 47.93 -37.38 3.75
N ARG A 485 48.78 -36.96 2.81
CA ARG A 485 48.46 -36.69 1.39
C ARG A 485 47.72 -37.82 0.67
N ASP A 486 47.87 -39.08 1.07
CA ASP A 486 47.12 -40.18 0.42
C ASP A 486 45.60 -40.02 0.69
N SER A 487 45.25 -39.50 1.87
CA SER A 487 43.88 -39.23 2.30
C SER A 487 43.47 -37.76 2.22
N GLY A 488 44.42 -36.82 2.29
CA GLY A 488 44.19 -35.39 2.49
C GLY A 488 44.11 -34.98 3.97
N ALA A 489 44.15 -35.92 4.92
CA ALA A 489 43.90 -35.64 6.33
C ALA A 489 45.06 -34.86 7.00
N LEU A 490 44.70 -33.83 7.77
CA LEU A 490 45.58 -33.05 8.62
C LEU A 490 45.32 -33.34 10.10
N PHE A 491 46.39 -33.63 10.84
CA PHE A 491 46.35 -33.98 12.24
C PHE A 491 47.22 -33.05 13.09
N TYR A 492 46.77 -32.80 14.32
CA TYR A 492 47.54 -32.13 15.35
C TYR A 492 48.02 -33.11 16.42
N ASP A 493 49.34 -33.20 16.59
CA ASP A 493 50.02 -34.00 17.60
C ASP A 493 50.56 -33.10 18.71
N ALA A 494 49.71 -32.81 19.70
CA ALA A 494 50.02 -31.85 20.75
C ALA A 494 51.23 -32.26 21.62
N ASP A 495 51.47 -33.56 21.82
CA ASP A 495 52.53 -34.08 22.68
C ASP A 495 53.73 -34.66 21.91
N GLY A 496 53.66 -34.72 20.58
CA GLY A 496 54.72 -35.28 19.73
C GLY A 496 54.84 -36.80 19.83
N SER A 497 53.76 -37.50 20.20
CA SER A 497 53.77 -38.95 20.38
C SER A 497 53.46 -39.74 19.12
N GLY A 498 53.16 -39.05 18.02
CA GLY A 498 52.93 -39.59 16.69
C GLY A 498 51.47 -39.83 16.33
N LYS A 499 51.24 -40.24 15.07
CA LYS A 499 49.94 -40.35 14.40
C LYS A 499 48.82 -41.00 15.22
N THR A 500 49.12 -42.01 16.03
CA THR A 500 48.09 -42.77 16.78
C THR A 500 47.40 -41.97 17.88
N LYS A 501 47.97 -40.83 18.31
CA LYS A 501 47.35 -39.93 19.29
C LYS A 501 47.05 -38.54 18.76
N ALA A 502 47.44 -38.27 17.51
CA ALA A 502 47.15 -37.00 16.86
C ALA A 502 45.65 -36.90 16.55
N VAL A 503 45.10 -35.70 16.67
CA VAL A 503 43.68 -35.42 16.42
C VAL A 503 43.53 -34.84 15.02
N GLN A 504 42.69 -35.46 14.19
CA GLN A 504 42.37 -34.90 12.88
C GLN A 504 41.55 -33.63 13.07
N PHE A 505 41.88 -32.58 12.32
CA PHE A 505 41.15 -31.31 12.36
C PHE A 505 40.65 -30.87 10.98
N ALA A 506 41.26 -31.36 9.89
CA ALA A 506 40.83 -31.03 8.55
C ALA A 506 41.16 -32.14 7.54
N THR A 507 40.58 -32.02 6.36
CA THR A 507 40.93 -32.77 5.14
C THR A 507 41.12 -31.77 4.01
N VAL A 508 42.23 -31.85 3.28
CA VAL A 508 42.46 -31.11 2.04
C VAL A 508 42.11 -32.02 0.86
N ASP A 509 40.96 -31.79 0.23
CA ASP A 509 40.31 -32.74 -0.67
C ASP A 509 41.09 -32.97 -1.97
N ASN A 510 41.79 -31.94 -2.45
CA ASN A 510 42.59 -32.03 -3.67
C ASN A 510 43.96 -32.73 -3.47
N LYS A 511 44.31 -33.06 -2.21
CA LYS A 511 45.50 -33.84 -1.83
C LYS A 511 46.81 -33.27 -2.38
N ILE A 512 46.89 -31.93 -2.47
CA ILE A 512 48.08 -31.24 -2.95
C ILE A 512 49.28 -31.44 -2.00
N VAL A 513 50.49 -31.19 -2.48
CA VAL A 513 51.69 -31.19 -1.63
C VAL A 513 51.67 -29.95 -0.75
N LEU A 514 51.84 -30.15 0.56
CA LEU A 514 51.94 -29.08 1.55
C LEU A 514 53.33 -29.06 2.19
N THR A 515 53.73 -27.89 2.67
CA THR A 515 54.96 -27.61 3.41
C THR A 515 54.64 -26.79 4.65
N HIS A 516 55.62 -26.58 5.53
CA HIS A 516 55.43 -25.71 6.70
C HIS A 516 55.08 -24.26 6.32
N ASP A 517 55.47 -23.79 5.14
CA ASP A 517 55.18 -22.44 4.64
C ASP A 517 53.69 -22.22 4.29
N ASP A 518 52.92 -23.29 4.11
CA ASP A 518 51.46 -23.24 3.88
C ASP A 518 50.68 -22.98 5.18
N PHE A 519 51.35 -22.95 6.33
CA PHE A 519 50.73 -22.81 7.65
C PHE A 519 51.18 -21.54 8.37
N SER A 520 50.23 -20.90 9.04
CA SER A 520 50.48 -19.78 9.97
C SER A 520 49.82 -20.04 11.31
N ILE A 521 50.43 -19.54 12.38
CA ILE A 521 49.92 -19.67 13.75
C ILE A 521 49.53 -18.27 14.20
N ILE A 522 48.24 -18.09 14.46
CA ILE A 522 47.65 -16.81 14.87
C ILE A 522 47.44 -16.80 16.39
N GLY A 523 47.63 -15.63 17.00
CA GLY A 523 47.55 -15.43 18.45
C GLY A 523 46.14 -15.39 19.02
#